data_AF-A0A8B4CEG7-F1
#
_entry.id   AF-A0A8B4CEG7-F1
#
_cell.length_a   1.000
_cell.length_b   1.000
_cell.length_c   1.000
_cell.angle_alpha   90.00
_cell.angle_beta   90.00
_cell.angle_gamma   90.00
#
_symmetry.space_group_name_H-M   'P 1'
#
loop_
_entity.id
_entity.type
_entity.pdbx_description
1 polymer ?
#
loop_
_entity_poly.entity_id
_entity_poly.type
_entity_poly.pdbx_seq_one_letter_code
_entity_poly.pdbx_strand_id
1 'polypeptide(L)' 'MLHLFSGKPIPDNRGNITLRLDDHIQSVQGKESYEDEMFSIRYFKKGSAHITFRKPELVDRLNDIIAKHYPDMLAV' A
#
# COMPACT_ATOMS: atom_id res chain seq x y z
N MET A 1 -1.00 9.16 3.56
CA MET A 1 -0.08 9.70 2.52
C MET A 1 -0.51 9.28 1.12
N LEU A 2 -0.67 8.00 0.81
CA LEU A 2 -0.95 7.54 -0.56
C LEU A 2 -2.32 7.95 -1.14
N HIS A 3 -3.31 8.26 -0.28
CA HIS A 3 -4.57 8.91 -0.69
C HIS A 3 -4.36 10.30 -1.33
N LEU A 4 -3.24 10.98 -1.03
CA LEU A 4 -2.89 12.25 -1.67
C LEU A 4 -2.75 12.09 -3.18
N PHE A 5 -2.28 10.92 -3.64
CA PHE A 5 -2.08 10.63 -5.05
C PHE A 5 -3.34 10.15 -5.75
N SER A 6 -4.36 9.64 -5.04
CA SER A 6 -5.61 9.17 -5.67
C SER A 6 -6.67 10.26 -5.83
N GLY A 7 -6.40 11.50 -5.37
CA GLY A 7 -7.36 12.61 -5.42
C GLY A 7 -8.59 12.43 -4.55
N LYS A 8 -8.69 11.30 -3.83
CA LYS A 8 -9.75 11.03 -2.86
C LYS A 8 -9.47 11.75 -1.55
N PRO A 9 -10.51 12.17 -0.81
CA PRO A 9 -10.32 12.70 0.53
C PRO A 9 -9.51 11.70 1.36
N ILE A 10 -8.56 12.22 2.14
CA ILE A 10 -7.77 11.39 3.05
C ILE A 10 -8.78 10.74 4.01
N PRO A 11 -8.89 9.39 4.02
CA PRO A 11 -9.81 8.73 4.91
C PRO A 11 -9.41 9.06 6.35
N ASP A 12 -10.40 9.12 7.23
CA ASP A 12 -10.18 9.31 8.66
C ASP A 12 -9.10 8.34 9.13
N ASN A 13 -8.05 8.89 9.75
CA ASN A 13 -6.85 8.14 10.16
C ASN A 13 -7.18 7.06 11.20
N ARG A 14 -8.37 7.13 11.81
CA ARG A 14 -8.99 6.13 12.68
C ARG A 14 -9.23 4.78 12.00
N GLY A 15 -9.28 4.73 10.68
CA GLY A 15 -9.46 3.50 9.87
C GLY A 15 -8.33 3.24 8.89
N ASN A 16 -7.08 3.55 9.26
CA ASN A 16 -5.93 3.39 8.37
C ASN A 16 -5.76 1.92 7.94
N ILE A 17 -5.17 1.70 6.75
CA ILE A 17 -4.93 0.38 6.14
C ILE A 17 -4.22 -0.58 7.11
N THR A 18 -3.36 -0.07 7.98
CA THR A 18 -2.64 -0.86 8.97
C THR A 18 -3.57 -1.45 10.03
N LEU A 19 -4.59 -0.70 10.46
CA LEU A 19 -5.60 -1.18 11.41
C LEU A 19 -6.51 -2.22 10.76
N ARG A 20 -6.92 -1.99 9.50
CA ARG A 20 -7.72 -2.96 8.73
C ARG A 20 -6.94 -4.25 8.44
N LEU A 21 -5.63 -4.13 8.22
CA LEU A 21 -4.75 -5.29 8.03
C LEU A 21 -4.58 -6.07 9.35
N ASP A 22 -4.37 -5.39 10.47
CA ASP A 22 -4.24 -6.04 11.78
C ASP A 22 -5.53 -6.78 12.17
N ASP A 23 -6.69 -6.14 12.00
CA ASP A 23 -8.01 -6.75 12.21
C ASP A 23 -8.24 -7.97 11.30
N HIS A 24 -7.81 -7.89 10.03
CA HIS A 24 -7.89 -9.02 9.10
C HIS A 24 -6.96 -10.19 9.48
N ILE A 25 -5.74 -9.89 9.95
CA ILE A 25 -4.79 -10.92 10.42
C ILE A 25 -5.34 -11.62 11.67
N GLN A 26 -5.95 -10.87 12.59
CA GLN A 26 -6.55 -11.42 13.82
C GLN A 26 -7.83 -12.21 13.54
N SER A 27 -8.70 -11.71 12.64
CA SER A 27 -10.00 -12.35 12.36
C SER A 27 -9.89 -13.57 11.45
N VAL A 28 -8.92 -13.61 10.53
CA VAL A 28 -8.80 -14.69 9.55
C VAL A 28 -7.58 -15.56 9.84
N GLN A 29 -7.68 -16.39 10.89
CA GLN A 29 -6.72 -17.46 11.16
C GLN A 29 -6.59 -18.37 9.92
N GLY A 30 -5.48 -18.23 9.19
CA GLY A 30 -5.14 -19.08 8.04
C GLY A 30 -5.24 -18.45 6.65
N LYS A 31 -5.74 -17.21 6.50
CA LYS A 31 -5.50 -16.45 5.25
C LYS A 31 -4.15 -15.76 5.34
N GLU A 32 -3.43 -15.75 4.22
CA GLU A 32 -2.12 -15.10 4.06
C GLU A 32 -2.19 -13.89 3.12
N SER A 33 -3.39 -13.44 2.76
CA SER A 33 -3.61 -12.37 1.80
C SER A 33 -4.72 -11.43 2.25
N TYR A 34 -4.42 -10.14 2.16
CA TYR A 34 -5.34 -9.03 2.33
C TYR A 34 -5.37 -8.23 1.03
N GLU A 35 -6.55 -7.82 0.59
CA GLU A 35 -6.71 -6.99 -0.59
C GLU A 35 -7.59 -5.80 -0.27
N ASP A 36 -7.19 -4.65 -0.78
CA ASP A 36 -7.97 -3.41 -0.72
C ASP A 36 -7.94 -2.71 -2.09
N GLU A 37 -8.55 -1.52 -2.15
CA GLU A 37 -8.65 -0.73 -3.38
C GLU A 37 -7.29 -0.33 -3.98
N MET A 38 -6.26 -0.17 -3.13
CA MET A 38 -4.95 0.33 -3.55
C MET A 38 -3.84 -0.72 -3.51
N PHE A 39 -3.95 -1.73 -2.62
CA PHE A 39 -2.91 -2.72 -2.38
C PHE A 39 -3.45 -4.14 -2.38
N SER A 40 -2.60 -5.07 -2.80
CA SER A 40 -2.66 -6.47 -2.41
C SER A 40 -1.49 -6.75 -1.49
N ILE A 41 -1.76 -7.24 -0.28
CA ILE A 41 -0.78 -7.53 0.75
C ILE A 41 -0.79 -9.03 1.01
N ARG A 42 0.32 -9.69 0.72
CA ARG A 42 0.53 -11.10 1.10
C ARG A 42 1.45 -11.16 2.31
N TYR A 43 0.95 -11.63 3.43
CA TYR A 43 1.70 -11.68 4.70
C TYR A 43 2.03 -13.11 5.09
N PHE A 44 3.21 -13.29 5.68
CA PHE A 44 3.75 -14.60 6.04
C PHE A 44 3.86 -14.70 7.55
N LYS A 45 3.69 -15.90 8.11
CA LYS A 45 3.80 -16.16 9.56
C LYS A 45 5.12 -15.72 10.21
N LYS A 46 6.16 -15.50 9.41
CA LYS A 46 7.46 -14.96 9.84
C LYS A 46 7.48 -13.42 10.04
N GLY A 47 6.34 -12.75 9.95
CA GLY A 47 6.21 -11.29 10.14
C GLY A 47 6.60 -10.44 8.93
N SER A 48 6.90 -11.04 7.78
CA SER A 48 7.17 -10.34 6.53
C SER A 48 5.91 -10.22 5.68
N ALA A 49 5.83 -9.21 4.81
CA ALA A 49 4.76 -9.10 3.82
C ALA A 49 5.26 -8.61 2.46
N HIS A 50 4.64 -9.08 1.39
CA HIS A 50 4.75 -8.51 0.05
C HIS A 50 3.57 -7.58 -0.20
N ILE A 51 3.86 -6.33 -0.56
CA ILE A 51 2.85 -5.33 -0.89
C ILE A 51 2.93 -5.06 -2.39
N THR A 52 1.82 -5.25 -3.09
CA THR A 52 1.69 -4.99 -4.52
C THR A 52 0.71 -3.85 -4.73
N PHE A 53 1.12 -2.83 -5.48
CA PHE A 53 0.25 -1.74 -5.89
C PHE A 53 -0.72 -2.24 -6.98
N ARG A 54 -2.02 -2.05 -6.79
CA ARG A 54 -3.03 -2.45 -7.78
C ARG A 54 -3.32 -1.37 -8.82
N LYS A 55 -2.97 -0.12 -8.51
CA LYS A 55 -3.20 1.04 -9.38
C LYS A 55 -1.88 1.58 -9.92
N PRO A 56 -1.56 1.35 -11.20
CA PRO A 56 -0.29 1.80 -11.79
C PRO A 56 -0.14 3.32 -11.75
N GLU A 57 -1.23 4.07 -11.89
CA GLU A 57 -1.24 5.54 -11.82
C GLU A 57 -0.63 6.09 -10.51
N LEU A 58 -0.74 5.34 -9.41
CA LEU A 58 -0.19 5.74 -8.11
C LEU A 58 1.31 5.45 -8.02
N VAL A 59 1.78 4.43 -8.76
CA VAL A 59 3.20 4.15 -8.94
C VAL A 59 3.82 5.21 -9.84
N ASP A 60 3.15 5.59 -10.92
CA ASP A 60 3.63 6.65 -11.83
C ASP A 60 3.79 7.98 -11.09
N ARG A 61 2.78 8.41 -10.33
CA ARG A 61 2.88 9.63 -9.49
C ARG A 61 3.97 9.55 -8.43
N LEU A 62 4.18 8.38 -7.84
CA LEU A 62 5.26 8.18 -6.88
C LEU A 62 6.62 8.29 -7.56
N ASN A 63 6.75 7.67 -8.73
CA ASN A 63 7.96 7.73 -9.55
C ASN A 63 8.24 9.17 -10.00
N ASP A 64 7.24 9.96 -10.38
CA ASP A 64 7.42 11.38 -10.72
C ASP A 64 8.04 12.18 -9.56
N ILE A 65 7.61 11.89 -8.33
CA ILE A 65 8.15 12.54 -7.11
C ILE A 65 9.58 12.06 -6.85
N ILE A 66 9.83 10.76 -6.98
CA ILE A 66 11.17 10.20 -6.81
C ILE A 66 12.10 10.78 -7.87
N ALA A 67 11.73 10.79 -9.15
CA ALA A 67 12.51 11.37 -10.24
C ALA A 67 12.81 12.85 -10.02
N LYS A 68 11.84 13.62 -9.49
CA LYS A 68 12.02 15.04 -9.20
C LYS A 68 13.03 15.31 -8.08
N HIS A 69 13.05 14.48 -7.05
CA HIS A 69 13.90 14.69 -5.86
C HIS A 69 15.19 13.84 -5.88
N TYR A 70 15.21 12.76 -6.63
CA TYR A 70 16.24 11.73 -6.72
C TYR A 70 16.35 11.19 -8.17
N PRO A 71 16.86 12.00 -9.10
CA PRO A 71 16.83 11.70 -10.54
C PRO A 71 17.53 10.39 -10.95
N ASP A 72 18.55 9.94 -10.19
CA ASP A 72 19.32 8.72 -10.50
C ASP A 72 18.82 7.46 -9.77
N MET A 73 17.73 7.55 -9.00
CA MET A 73 17.24 6.43 -8.17
C MET A 73 16.25 5.52 -8.88
N LEU A 74 15.70 5.95 -10.02
CA LEU A 74 14.87 5.11 -10.86
C LEU A 74 15.74 4.49 -11.95
N ALA A 75 15.80 3.17 -12.00
CA ALA A 75 16.42 2.46 -13.11
C ALA A 75 15.56 2.68 -14.37
N VAL A 76 16.17 3.26 -15.40
CA VAL A 76 15.60 3.39 -16.76
C VAL A 76 15.69 2.07 -17.49
#